data_AF-A0AA41UCU0-F1
#
_entry.id   AF-A0AA41UCU0-F1
#
_cell.length_a   1.000
_cell.length_b   1.000
_cell.length_c   1.000
_cell.angle_alpha   90.00
_cell.angle_beta   90.00
_cell.angle_gamma   90.00
#
_symmetry.space_group_name_H-M   'P 1'
#
loop_
_entity.id
_entity.type
_entity.pdbx_description
1 polymer ?
#
loop_
_entity_poly.entity_id
_entity_poly.type
_entity_poly.pdbx_seq_one_letter_code
_entity_poly.pdbx_strand_id
1 'polypeptide(L)'
;MRQDVSAGGPAANAAVTAAALGVRAVLVSVIGTGPVGSVARRDLERYSVEVHDVAPRDDTLLAVSAVLVDDVTGDRSVVSPDATLAPSDAVPTPDALGALPRPDIVLLDGHHPAIARAVLAFVHELEPRPQVVLDAGRWRPVFAELLPAADVAACSADFALPPDAGVTLPDGGARADMAAPHAVDAAPPGPRALVVTHGPDPVEWAEADGRRGTVDVPQVAARDTLGAGDAFHGALVVALARGDDLPDACAFAARVASTRVAHVGPREWLAEIGTVSP
;
A
#
# COMPACT_ATOMS: atom_id res chain seq x y z
N MET A 1 4.99 27.62 12.67
CA MET A 1 5.17 26.76 11.48
C MET A 1 6.07 25.60 11.86
N ARG A 2 5.50 24.41 12.00
CA ARG A 2 6.24 23.16 12.17
C ARG A 2 6.65 22.66 10.78
N GLN A 3 7.84 22.09 10.66
CA GLN A 3 8.35 21.52 9.42
C GLN A 3 8.88 20.12 9.71
N ASP A 4 8.34 19.13 9.00
CA ASP A 4 8.77 17.74 9.09
C ASP A 4 9.24 17.30 7.70
N VAL A 5 10.32 16.52 7.66
CA VAL A 5 10.81 15.87 6.44
C VAL A 5 10.95 14.39 6.73
N SER A 6 10.23 13.57 5.97
CA SER A 6 10.21 12.12 6.10
C SER A 6 10.27 11.46 4.73
N ALA A 7 10.57 10.17 4.70
CA ALA A 7 10.27 9.37 3.52
C ALA A 7 8.75 9.36 3.28
N GLY A 8 8.35 9.38 2.01
CA GLY A 8 6.97 9.27 1.58
C GLY A 8 6.82 8.27 0.45
N GLY A 9 5.59 8.10 -0.02
CA GLY A 9 5.22 7.10 -1.02
C GLY A 9 4.49 5.91 -0.38
N PRO A 10 3.52 5.29 -1.08
CA PRO A 10 2.62 4.30 -0.48
C PRO A 10 3.37 3.12 0.13
N ALA A 11 4.22 2.44 -0.64
CA ALA A 11 5.02 1.33 -0.15
C ALA A 11 5.94 1.70 1.03
N ALA A 12 6.54 2.89 1.03
CA ALA A 12 7.42 3.33 2.11
C ALA A 12 6.67 3.56 3.42
N ASN A 13 5.50 4.19 3.36
CA ASN A 13 4.66 4.43 4.54
C ASN A 13 4.00 3.14 5.06
N ALA A 14 3.60 2.23 4.16
CA ALA A 14 3.13 0.91 4.54
C ALA A 14 4.24 0.09 5.24
N ALA A 15 5.48 0.14 4.73
CA ALA A 15 6.62 -0.52 5.36
C ALA A 15 6.92 0.03 6.77
N VAL A 16 6.85 1.35 6.95
CA VAL A 16 7.00 1.97 8.29
C VAL A 16 5.88 1.52 9.24
N THR A 17 4.65 1.44 8.74
CA THR A 17 3.52 0.94 9.54
C THR A 17 3.73 -0.51 9.96
N ALA A 18 4.15 -1.37 9.04
CA ALA A 18 4.44 -2.76 9.31
C ALA A 18 5.58 -2.90 10.36
N ALA A 19 6.67 -2.14 10.20
CA ALA A 19 7.78 -2.12 11.16
C ALA A 19 7.33 -1.65 12.56
N ALA A 20 6.50 -0.62 12.64
CA ALA A 20 5.94 -0.14 13.91
C ALA A 20 5.00 -1.16 14.57
N LEU A 21 4.38 -2.04 13.78
CA LEU A 21 3.56 -3.16 14.26
C LEU A 21 4.38 -4.42 14.63
N GLY A 22 5.71 -4.30 14.62
CA GLY A 22 6.63 -5.32 15.10
C GLY A 22 6.98 -6.40 14.07
N VAL A 23 6.66 -6.21 12.78
CA VAL A 23 7.10 -7.12 11.72
C VAL A 23 8.34 -6.58 11.02
N ARG A 24 9.20 -7.47 10.54
CA ARG A 24 10.36 -7.07 9.72
C ARG A 24 9.88 -6.58 8.36
N ALA A 25 10.17 -5.33 8.02
CA ALA A 25 9.76 -4.73 6.74
C ALA A 25 10.98 -4.50 5.83
N VAL A 26 10.91 -5.02 4.60
CA VAL A 26 11.88 -4.77 3.53
C VAL A 26 11.21 -3.96 2.43
N LEU A 27 11.71 -2.76 2.15
CA LEU A 27 11.25 -1.89 1.07
C LEU A 27 12.15 -2.05 -0.15
N VAL A 28 11.60 -2.57 -1.23
CA VAL A 28 12.26 -2.56 -2.56
C VAL A 28 11.78 -1.33 -3.34
N SER A 29 12.66 -0.36 -3.59
CA SER A 29 12.27 0.92 -4.20
C SER A 29 13.46 1.64 -4.87
N VAL A 30 13.21 2.82 -5.43
CA VAL A 30 14.21 3.71 -6.05
C VAL A 30 14.39 4.94 -5.18
N ILE A 31 15.47 5.01 -4.41
CA ILE A 31 15.76 6.12 -3.50
C ILE A 31 16.97 6.92 -3.97
N GLY A 32 18.02 6.26 -4.45
CA GLY A 32 19.26 6.92 -4.88
C GLY A 32 20.12 7.46 -3.74
N THR A 33 21.33 7.87 -4.08
CA THR A 33 22.38 8.29 -3.11
C THR A 33 22.45 9.81 -2.90
N GLY A 34 21.59 10.57 -3.58
CA GLY A 34 21.56 12.03 -3.47
C GLY A 34 21.16 12.54 -2.07
N PRO A 35 21.28 13.87 -1.81
CA PRO A 35 21.01 14.45 -0.50
C PRO A 35 19.62 14.16 0.05
N VAL A 36 18.59 14.23 -0.80
CA VAL A 36 17.20 13.92 -0.44
C VAL A 36 17.04 12.42 -0.13
N GLY A 37 17.60 11.56 -0.97
CA GLY A 37 17.59 10.11 -0.75
C GLY A 37 18.26 9.73 0.58
N SER A 38 19.34 10.41 0.95
CA SER A 38 20.00 10.22 2.25
C SER A 38 19.11 10.61 3.44
N VAL A 39 18.26 11.63 3.30
CA VAL A 39 17.26 11.98 4.33
C VAL A 39 16.19 10.91 4.42
N ALA A 40 15.65 10.45 3.28
CA ALA A 40 14.64 9.41 3.23
C ALA A 40 15.14 8.09 3.85
N ARG A 41 16.36 7.65 3.55
CA ARG A 41 16.95 6.44 4.17
C ARG A 41 17.07 6.56 5.68
N ARG A 42 17.56 7.69 6.19
CA ARG A 42 17.68 7.88 7.64
C ARG A 42 16.32 7.84 8.34
N ASP A 43 15.27 8.36 7.70
CA ASP A 43 13.90 8.23 8.22
C ASP A 43 13.47 6.76 8.26
N LEU A 44 13.64 6.01 7.17
CA LEU A 44 13.27 4.60 7.07
C LEU A 44 14.06 3.73 8.06
N GLU A 45 15.37 3.92 8.17
CA GLU A 45 16.25 3.23 9.12
C GLU A 45 15.85 3.53 10.57
N ARG A 46 15.50 4.78 10.88
CA ARG A 46 15.01 5.17 12.21
C ARG A 46 13.76 4.40 12.62
N TYR A 47 12.91 4.03 11.65
CA TYR A 47 11.71 3.22 11.87
C TYR A 47 11.92 1.75 11.48
N SER A 48 13.16 1.26 11.48
CA SER A 48 13.51 -0.15 11.29
C SER A 48 13.03 -0.76 9.96
N VAL A 49 12.90 0.05 8.90
CA VAL A 49 12.64 -0.44 7.55
C VAL A 49 13.97 -0.72 6.85
N GLU A 50 14.15 -1.96 6.42
CA GLU A 50 15.29 -2.35 5.59
C GLU A 50 15.06 -1.91 4.15
N VAL A 51 16.01 -1.17 3.59
CA VAL A 51 15.87 -0.62 2.23
C VAL A 51 16.73 -1.41 1.25
N HIS A 52 16.08 -2.04 0.28
CA HIS A 52 16.72 -2.54 -0.93
C HIS A 52 16.53 -1.52 -2.06
N ASP A 53 17.50 -0.64 -2.21
CA ASP A 53 17.45 0.39 -3.26
C ASP A 53 17.98 -0.14 -4.58
N VAL A 54 17.13 -0.08 -5.60
CA VAL A 54 17.44 -0.53 -6.96
C VAL A 54 17.91 0.61 -7.86
N ALA A 55 18.03 1.84 -7.34
CA ALA A 55 18.46 2.99 -8.11
C ALA A 55 19.80 2.75 -8.83
N PRO A 56 19.97 3.25 -10.06
CA PRO A 56 21.27 3.31 -10.72
C PRO A 56 22.29 4.05 -9.85
N ARG A 57 23.57 3.66 -9.96
CA ARG A 57 24.62 4.12 -9.03
C ARG A 57 24.95 5.62 -9.08
N ASP A 58 24.40 6.41 -10.02
CA ASP A 58 24.63 7.85 -10.13
C ASP A 58 23.33 8.65 -10.44
N ASP A 59 23.20 9.84 -9.83
CA ASP A 59 22.25 10.94 -10.12
C ASP A 59 20.73 10.66 -10.18
N THR A 60 20.25 9.65 -9.44
CA THR A 60 18.79 9.48 -9.25
C THR A 60 18.24 10.61 -8.37
N LEU A 61 17.35 11.44 -8.94
CA LEU A 61 16.59 12.45 -8.21
C LEU A 61 15.36 11.81 -7.57
N LEU A 62 15.32 11.80 -6.24
CA LEU A 62 14.12 11.40 -5.50
C LEU A 62 13.07 12.50 -5.57
N ALA A 63 11.84 12.15 -5.95
CA ALA A 63 10.72 13.08 -5.97
C ALA A 63 10.40 13.61 -4.57
N VAL A 64 10.20 14.93 -4.46
CA VAL A 64 9.84 15.61 -3.20
C VAL A 64 8.45 16.21 -3.34
N SER A 65 7.53 15.81 -2.47
CA SER A 65 6.22 16.46 -2.33
C SER A 65 6.24 17.40 -1.14
N ALA A 66 5.73 18.61 -1.32
CA ALA A 66 5.47 19.56 -0.24
C ALA A 66 3.99 19.51 0.11
N VAL A 67 3.68 19.19 1.38
CA VAL A 67 2.30 19.18 1.89
C VAL A 67 2.17 20.29 2.92
N LEU A 68 1.29 21.24 2.66
CA LEU A 68 0.90 22.30 3.58
C LEU A 68 -0.42 21.87 4.22
N VAL A 69 -0.45 21.82 5.56
CA VAL A 69 -1.65 21.50 6.33
C VAL A 69 -1.99 22.70 7.20
N ASP A 70 -3.23 23.16 7.11
CA ASP A 70 -3.81 24.13 8.04
C ASP A 70 -4.21 23.41 9.33
N ASP A 71 -3.63 23.81 10.47
CA ASP A 71 -3.86 23.15 11.76
C ASP A 71 -5.19 23.54 12.42
N VAL A 72 -5.87 24.58 11.92
CA VAL A 72 -7.17 25.04 12.38
C VAL A 72 -8.30 24.38 11.60
N THR A 73 -8.19 24.34 10.26
CA THR A 73 -9.24 23.80 9.40
C THR A 73 -9.01 22.34 9.00
N GLY A 74 -7.76 21.86 9.02
CA GLY A 74 -7.38 20.56 8.50
C GLY A 74 -7.21 20.52 6.97
N ASP A 75 -7.35 21.66 6.28
CA ASP A 75 -7.21 21.74 4.83
C ASP A 75 -5.77 21.48 4.39
N ARG A 76 -5.62 20.90 3.20
CA ARG A 76 -4.29 20.61 2.62
C ARG A 76 -4.09 21.19 1.23
N SER A 77 -2.87 21.64 0.99
CA SER A 77 -2.34 21.90 -0.34
C SER A 77 -1.13 21.00 -0.57
N VAL A 78 -1.21 20.14 -1.59
CA VAL A 78 -0.13 19.24 -1.98
C VAL A 78 0.50 19.76 -3.26
N VAL A 79 1.79 20.08 -3.21
CA VAL A 79 2.60 20.40 -4.38
C VAL A 79 3.57 19.26 -4.58
N SER A 80 3.29 18.45 -5.60
CA SER A 80 4.14 17.33 -6.00
C SER A 80 4.61 17.57 -7.42
N PRO A 81 5.91 17.33 -7.74
CA PRO A 81 6.26 17.00 -9.12
C PRO A 81 5.42 15.79 -9.51
N ASP A 82 4.92 15.76 -10.74
CA ASP A 82 4.29 14.54 -11.25
C ASP A 82 5.27 13.39 -11.01
N ALA A 83 4.82 12.29 -10.38
CA ALA A 83 5.67 11.15 -10.04
C ALA A 83 6.31 10.53 -11.30
N THR A 84 5.80 10.90 -12.48
CA THR A 84 6.35 10.61 -13.81
C THR A 84 7.57 11.46 -14.21
N LEU A 85 8.01 12.45 -13.41
CA LEU A 85 9.14 13.32 -13.72
C LEU A 85 10.51 12.73 -13.37
N ALA A 86 10.55 11.59 -12.67
CA ALA A 86 11.77 10.78 -12.52
C ALA A 86 11.44 9.28 -12.60
N PRO A 87 10.85 8.80 -13.71
CA PRO A 87 10.60 7.39 -13.89
C PRO A 87 11.95 6.70 -13.99
N SER A 88 12.18 5.74 -13.10
CA SER A 88 13.34 4.87 -13.18
C SER A 88 12.90 3.53 -13.75
N ASP A 89 13.55 3.13 -14.84
CA ASP A 89 13.41 1.79 -15.41
C ASP A 89 14.28 0.76 -14.66
N ALA A 90 14.68 1.08 -13.43
CA ALA A 90 15.44 0.17 -12.60
C ALA A 90 14.61 -1.08 -12.27
N VAL A 91 15.25 -2.23 -12.46
CA VAL A 91 14.66 -3.55 -12.24
C VAL A 91 15.60 -4.35 -11.34
N PRO A 92 15.14 -4.86 -10.19
CA PRO A 92 15.94 -5.77 -9.39
C PRO A 92 16.16 -7.09 -10.14
N THR A 93 17.36 -7.65 -10.07
CA THR A 93 17.64 -8.97 -10.64
C THR A 93 17.08 -10.08 -9.74
N PRO A 94 16.78 -11.29 -10.28
CA PRO A 94 16.39 -12.44 -9.46
C PRO A 94 17.40 -12.76 -8.37
N ASP A 95 18.71 -12.66 -8.65
CA ASP A 95 19.77 -12.87 -7.65
C ASP A 95 19.73 -11.81 -6.54
N ALA A 96 19.45 -10.55 -6.88
CA ALA A 96 19.33 -9.48 -5.89
C ALA A 96 18.12 -9.69 -4.97
N LEU A 97 16.99 -10.13 -5.53
CA LEU A 97 15.81 -10.51 -4.76
C LEU A 97 16.06 -11.78 -3.93
N GLY A 98 16.78 -12.76 -4.48
CA GLY A 98 17.16 -14.00 -3.78
C GLY A 98 18.14 -13.81 -2.63
N ALA A 99 18.86 -12.69 -2.60
CA ALA A 99 19.71 -12.31 -1.47
C ALA A 99 18.93 -11.68 -0.31
N LEU A 100 17.67 -11.26 -0.53
CA LEU A 100 16.81 -10.73 0.50
C LEU A 100 16.26 -11.85 1.40
N PRO A 101 15.85 -11.54 2.64
CA PRO A 101 15.07 -12.46 3.44
C PRO A 101 13.83 -12.90 2.68
N ARG A 102 13.53 -14.21 2.73
CA ARG A 102 12.30 -14.74 2.14
C ARG A 102 11.08 -14.08 2.80
N PRO A 103 10.16 -13.48 2.03
CA PRO A 103 8.95 -12.87 2.59
C PRO A 103 7.86 -13.91 2.85
N ASP A 104 7.05 -13.68 3.88
CA ASP A 104 5.79 -14.40 4.11
C ASP A 104 4.64 -13.79 3.29
N ILE A 105 4.65 -12.47 3.14
CA ILE A 105 3.69 -11.65 2.39
C ILE A 105 4.41 -10.54 1.63
N VAL A 106 3.88 -10.15 0.47
CA VAL A 106 4.40 -9.05 -0.34
C VAL A 106 3.29 -8.06 -0.65
N LEU A 107 3.54 -6.78 -0.34
CA LEU A 107 2.71 -5.66 -0.75
C LEU A 107 3.28 -5.05 -2.04
N LEU A 108 2.47 -4.94 -3.08
CA LEU A 108 2.81 -4.27 -4.33
C LEU A 108 1.95 -3.02 -4.50
N ASP A 109 2.53 -1.97 -5.09
CA ASP A 109 1.79 -0.81 -5.60
C ASP A 109 2.11 -0.58 -7.09
N GLY A 110 1.48 0.42 -7.69
CA GLY A 110 1.72 0.76 -9.10
C GLY A 110 2.75 1.86 -9.35
N HIS A 111 3.48 2.37 -8.35
CA HIS A 111 4.41 3.50 -8.53
C HIS A 111 5.66 3.11 -9.32
N HIS A 112 6.19 1.90 -9.13
CA HIS A 112 7.34 1.38 -9.87
C HIS A 112 6.97 0.11 -10.64
N PRO A 113 6.35 0.22 -11.83
CA PRO A 113 5.85 -0.93 -12.58
C PRO A 113 6.89 -2.02 -12.85
N ALA A 114 8.12 -1.62 -13.15
CA ALA A 114 9.19 -2.55 -13.48
C ALA A 114 9.65 -3.37 -12.26
N ILE A 115 9.70 -2.72 -11.08
CA ILE A 115 9.96 -3.39 -9.80
C ILE A 115 8.81 -4.32 -9.44
N ALA A 116 7.56 -3.86 -9.53
CA ALA A 116 6.39 -4.64 -9.18
C ALA A 116 6.32 -5.94 -9.99
N ARG A 117 6.57 -5.87 -11.31
CA ARG A 117 6.65 -7.06 -12.18
C ARG A 117 7.78 -8.02 -11.79
N ALA A 118 8.97 -7.49 -11.52
CA ALA A 118 10.11 -8.32 -11.17
C ALA A 118 9.92 -9.04 -9.83
N VAL A 119 9.38 -8.34 -8.82
CA VAL A 119 9.03 -8.93 -7.53
C VAL A 119 7.92 -9.97 -7.71
N LEU A 120 6.86 -9.67 -8.46
CA LEU A 120 5.77 -10.61 -8.73
C LEU A 120 6.30 -11.90 -9.39
N ALA A 121 7.10 -11.76 -10.46
CA ALA A 121 7.72 -12.90 -11.14
C ALA A 121 8.60 -13.72 -10.19
N PHE A 122 9.41 -13.06 -9.36
CA PHE A 122 10.27 -13.75 -8.39
C PHE A 122 9.47 -14.53 -7.34
N VAL A 123 8.42 -13.94 -6.75
CA VAL A 123 7.65 -14.63 -5.70
C VAL A 123 6.86 -15.81 -6.24
N HIS A 124 6.44 -15.80 -7.52
CA HIS A 124 5.77 -16.93 -8.17
C HIS A 124 6.66 -18.18 -8.30
N GLU A 125 7.98 -18.01 -8.33
CA GLU A 125 8.94 -19.12 -8.40
C GLU A 125 9.30 -19.68 -7.01
N LEU A 126 8.80 -19.08 -5.93
CA LEU A 126 9.08 -19.52 -4.56
C LEU A 126 8.08 -20.59 -4.11
N GLU A 127 8.57 -21.60 -3.37
CA GLU A 127 7.74 -22.67 -2.81
C GLU A 127 7.97 -22.80 -1.29
N PRO A 128 6.93 -22.61 -0.43
CA PRO A 128 5.58 -22.12 -0.77
C PRO A 128 5.54 -20.66 -1.26
N ARG A 129 4.65 -20.34 -2.21
CA ARG A 129 4.47 -18.98 -2.73
C ARG A 129 4.01 -18.01 -1.62
N PRO A 130 4.70 -16.87 -1.39
CA PRO A 130 4.23 -15.82 -0.49
C PRO A 130 2.88 -15.24 -0.94
N GLN A 131 2.07 -14.81 0.02
CA GLN A 131 0.81 -14.14 -0.30
C GLN A 131 1.09 -12.77 -0.94
N VAL A 132 0.35 -12.42 -2.00
CA VAL A 132 0.50 -11.15 -2.73
C VAL A 132 -0.69 -10.24 -2.43
N VAL A 133 -0.42 -9.06 -1.89
CA VAL A 133 -1.40 -8.02 -1.62
C VAL A 133 -1.11 -6.81 -2.50
N LEU A 134 -2.15 -6.22 -3.09
CA LEU A 134 -2.03 -5.07 -3.97
C LEU A 134 -2.67 -3.83 -3.33
N ASP A 135 -1.91 -2.74 -3.22
CA ASP A 135 -2.41 -1.38 -2.99
C ASP A 135 -2.82 -0.76 -4.33
N ALA A 136 -4.14 -0.63 -4.51
CA ALA A 136 -4.78 -0.14 -5.71
C ALA A 136 -5.55 1.17 -5.43
N GLY A 137 -4.82 2.25 -5.12
CA GLY A 137 -5.43 3.57 -4.91
C GLY A 137 -6.03 4.23 -6.17
N ARG A 138 -5.27 4.31 -7.27
CA ARG A 138 -5.74 4.86 -8.57
C ARG A 138 -5.25 3.99 -9.71
N TRP A 139 -6.08 3.78 -10.73
CA TRP A 139 -5.71 2.94 -11.88
C TRP A 139 -4.36 3.34 -12.50
N ARG A 140 -3.56 2.31 -12.78
CA ARG A 140 -2.30 2.38 -13.53
C ARG A 140 -2.24 1.17 -14.46
N PRO A 141 -1.68 1.28 -15.67
CA PRO A 141 -1.66 0.18 -16.65
C PRO A 141 -1.07 -1.14 -16.12
N VAL A 142 -0.08 -1.07 -15.22
CA VAL A 142 0.53 -2.26 -14.61
C VAL A 142 -0.47 -3.13 -13.84
N PHE A 143 -1.57 -2.56 -13.34
CA PHE A 143 -2.59 -3.31 -12.61
C PHE A 143 -3.34 -4.32 -13.48
N ALA A 144 -3.34 -4.17 -14.81
CA ALA A 144 -3.83 -5.21 -15.71
C ALA A 144 -3.05 -6.53 -15.55
N GLU A 145 -1.77 -6.44 -15.18
CA GLU A 145 -0.90 -7.60 -14.94
C GLU A 145 -0.93 -8.04 -13.45
N LEU A 146 -0.99 -7.09 -12.52
CA LEU A 146 -0.88 -7.39 -11.08
C LEU A 146 -2.18 -7.94 -10.48
N LEU A 147 -3.35 -7.42 -10.87
CA LEU A 147 -4.64 -7.83 -10.31
C LEU A 147 -4.93 -9.33 -10.50
N PRO A 148 -4.73 -9.93 -11.70
CA PRO A 148 -4.85 -11.37 -11.91
C PRO A 148 -4.02 -12.27 -10.98
N ALA A 149 -2.91 -11.76 -10.48
CA ALA A 149 -1.93 -12.52 -9.71
C ALA A 149 -2.00 -12.25 -8.19
N ALA A 150 -2.79 -11.27 -7.77
CA ALA A 150 -2.93 -10.90 -6.37
C ALA A 150 -3.86 -11.86 -5.61
N ASP A 151 -3.50 -12.18 -4.37
CA ASP A 151 -4.41 -12.90 -3.47
C ASP A 151 -5.44 -11.94 -2.88
N VAL A 152 -5.04 -10.70 -2.54
CA VAL A 152 -5.92 -9.64 -2.07
C VAL A 152 -5.62 -8.35 -2.81
N ALA A 153 -6.63 -7.69 -3.36
CA ALA A 153 -6.52 -6.32 -3.83
C ALA A 153 -7.26 -5.38 -2.87
N ALA A 154 -6.55 -4.42 -2.30
CA ALA A 154 -7.11 -3.37 -1.48
C ALA A 154 -7.19 -2.07 -2.32
N CYS A 155 -8.42 -1.65 -2.60
CA CYS A 155 -8.76 -0.57 -3.49
C CYS A 155 -9.29 0.63 -2.71
N SER A 156 -9.04 1.83 -3.23
CA SER A 156 -9.86 3.00 -2.87
C SER A 156 -11.20 2.92 -3.58
N ALA A 157 -12.26 3.50 -3.02
CA ALA A 157 -13.51 3.75 -3.74
C ALA A 157 -13.33 4.58 -5.03
N ASP A 158 -12.25 5.37 -5.12
CA ASP A 158 -11.85 6.10 -6.32
C ASP A 158 -11.19 5.20 -7.40
N PHE A 159 -10.91 3.94 -7.08
CA PHE A 159 -10.33 2.99 -8.02
C PHE A 159 -11.37 2.57 -9.06
N ALA A 160 -11.14 3.00 -10.29
CA ALA A 160 -11.98 2.63 -11.43
C ALA A 160 -11.17 1.80 -12.42
N LEU A 161 -11.68 0.62 -12.74
CA LEU A 161 -11.11 -0.25 -13.76
C LEU A 161 -11.53 0.27 -15.15
N PRO A 162 -10.58 0.49 -16.08
CA PRO A 162 -10.93 0.77 -17.47
C PRO A 162 -11.70 -0.39 -18.10
N PRO A 163 -12.70 -0.13 -18.97
CA PRO A 163 -13.46 -1.19 -19.65
C PRO A 163 -12.60 -2.15 -20.48
N ASP A 164 -11.44 -1.70 -20.96
CA ASP A 164 -10.49 -2.42 -21.79
C ASP A 164 -9.32 -3.05 -21.00
N ALA A 165 -9.36 -3.01 -19.66
CA ALA A 165 -8.30 -3.54 -18.81
C ALA A 165 -8.16 -5.07 -18.86
N GLY A 166 -9.18 -5.79 -19.33
CA GLY A 166 -9.15 -7.26 -19.44
C GLY A 166 -9.15 -8.02 -18.10
N VAL A 167 -9.50 -7.35 -17.01
CA VAL A 167 -9.56 -7.89 -15.63
C VAL A 167 -11.00 -7.83 -15.13
N THR A 168 -11.37 -8.70 -14.19
CA THR A 168 -12.66 -8.62 -13.49
C THR A 168 -12.44 -8.69 -11.99
N LEU A 169 -13.12 -7.82 -11.25
CA LEU A 169 -13.06 -7.79 -9.79
C LEU A 169 -13.99 -8.87 -9.19
N PRO A 170 -13.74 -9.38 -7.98
CA PRO A 170 -14.57 -10.40 -7.32
C PRO A 170 -16.06 -10.06 -7.15
N ASP A 171 -16.41 -8.77 -7.11
CA ASP A 171 -17.79 -8.27 -7.08
C ASP A 171 -18.44 -8.18 -8.48
N GLY A 172 -17.63 -8.38 -9.52
CA GLY A 172 -17.96 -8.28 -10.93
C GLY A 172 -18.23 -6.86 -11.43
N GLY A 173 -17.85 -5.83 -10.66
CA GLY A 173 -17.98 -4.42 -11.02
C GLY A 173 -16.80 -3.85 -11.83
N ALA A 174 -17.06 -2.75 -12.56
CA ALA A 174 -16.03 -1.92 -13.21
C ALA A 174 -15.50 -0.80 -12.28
N ARG A 175 -16.17 -0.59 -11.15
CA ARG A 175 -15.71 0.22 -10.02
C ARG A 175 -15.69 -0.70 -8.81
N ALA A 176 -14.79 -0.42 -7.88
CA ALA A 176 -14.85 -0.99 -6.54
C ALA A 176 -16.07 -0.38 -5.80
N ASP A 177 -17.27 -0.83 -6.19
CA ASP A 177 -18.57 -0.41 -5.68
C ASP A 177 -19.42 -1.69 -5.64
N MET A 178 -19.54 -2.27 -4.44
CA MET A 178 -20.05 -3.63 -4.24
C MET A 178 -21.58 -3.71 -4.28
N ALA A 179 -22.26 -2.75 -4.91
CA ALA A 179 -23.70 -2.57 -4.84
C ALA A 179 -24.56 -3.64 -5.55
N ALA A 180 -24.00 -4.56 -6.34
CA ALA A 180 -24.79 -5.64 -6.94
C ALA A 180 -23.96 -6.90 -7.32
N PRO A 181 -24.42 -8.13 -6.99
CA PRO A 181 -23.79 -9.36 -7.48
C PRO A 181 -23.90 -9.43 -9.01
N HIS A 182 -22.77 -9.37 -9.70
CA HIS A 182 -22.74 -9.70 -11.13
C HIS A 182 -22.47 -11.20 -11.22
N ALA A 183 -23.49 -11.98 -11.57
CA ALA A 183 -23.31 -13.38 -11.95
C ALA A 183 -22.49 -13.42 -13.24
N VAL A 184 -21.20 -13.72 -13.13
CA VAL A 184 -20.34 -13.98 -14.30
C VAL A 184 -20.17 -15.48 -14.47
N ASP A 185 -20.83 -16.01 -15.50
CA ASP A 185 -20.55 -17.32 -16.07
C ASP A 185 -19.09 -17.32 -16.56
N ALA A 186 -18.20 -17.92 -15.76
CA ALA A 186 -16.73 -17.92 -15.89
C ALA A 186 -16.08 -16.54 -15.69
N ALA A 187 -15.74 -16.21 -14.44
CA ALA A 187 -15.01 -14.99 -14.10
C ALA A 187 -13.63 -14.95 -14.82
N PRO A 188 -13.29 -13.85 -15.51
CA PRO A 188 -11.93 -13.56 -15.95
C PRO A 188 -10.93 -13.58 -14.78
N PRO A 189 -9.61 -13.66 -15.04
CA PRO A 189 -8.65 -13.66 -13.96
C PRO A 189 -8.68 -12.33 -13.19
N GLY A 190 -8.74 -12.42 -11.87
CA GLY A 190 -8.84 -11.30 -10.93
C GLY A 190 -8.34 -11.73 -9.55
N PRO A 191 -8.22 -10.79 -8.60
CA PRO A 191 -7.69 -11.12 -7.29
C PRO A 191 -8.62 -12.11 -6.57
N ARG A 192 -8.09 -12.94 -5.68
CA ARG A 192 -8.91 -13.92 -4.93
C ARG A 192 -9.82 -13.26 -3.90
N ALA A 193 -9.46 -12.05 -3.46
CA ALA A 193 -10.25 -11.22 -2.58
C ALA A 193 -10.11 -9.73 -2.93
N LEU A 194 -11.15 -8.97 -2.62
CA LEU A 194 -11.23 -7.52 -2.79
C LEU A 194 -11.54 -6.87 -1.44
N VAL A 195 -10.85 -5.77 -1.15
CA VAL A 195 -11.14 -4.86 -0.05
C VAL A 195 -11.31 -3.47 -0.64
N VAL A 196 -12.34 -2.74 -0.22
CA VAL A 196 -12.62 -1.38 -0.71
C VAL A 196 -12.71 -0.44 0.47
N THR A 197 -11.89 0.61 0.44
CA THR A 197 -11.86 1.65 1.46
C THR A 197 -12.63 2.89 1.00
N HIS A 198 -13.46 3.43 1.89
CA HIS A 198 -14.35 4.57 1.61
C HIS A 198 -14.05 5.76 2.54
N GLY A 199 -12.78 5.96 2.90
CA GLY A 199 -12.39 6.99 3.86
C GLY A 199 -13.01 6.73 5.24
N PRO A 200 -13.88 7.60 5.77
CA PRO A 200 -14.53 7.41 7.07
C PRO A 200 -15.70 6.41 7.05
N ASP A 201 -16.16 6.01 5.87
CA ASP A 201 -17.26 5.06 5.70
C ASP A 201 -16.77 3.60 5.82
N PRO A 202 -17.66 2.62 6.10
CA PRO A 202 -17.28 1.22 6.28
C PRO A 202 -16.42 0.66 5.14
N VAL A 203 -15.48 -0.21 5.50
CA VAL A 203 -14.66 -0.96 4.53
C VAL A 203 -15.50 -2.12 3.99
N GLU A 204 -15.59 -2.26 2.68
CA GLU A 204 -16.27 -3.38 2.02
C GLU A 204 -15.25 -4.49 1.69
N TRP A 205 -15.66 -5.75 1.76
CA TRP A 205 -14.81 -6.87 1.36
C TRP A 205 -15.61 -7.95 0.64
N ALA A 206 -14.95 -8.66 -0.27
CA ALA A 206 -15.45 -9.87 -0.94
C ALA A 206 -14.34 -10.88 -1.20
N GLU A 207 -14.72 -12.15 -1.21
CA GLU A 207 -13.85 -13.27 -1.55
C GLU A 207 -14.43 -14.05 -2.75
N ALA A 208 -13.56 -14.75 -3.47
CA ALA A 208 -13.93 -15.53 -4.65
C ALA A 208 -14.89 -16.70 -4.35
N ASP A 209 -15.05 -17.09 -3.08
CA ASP A 209 -16.04 -18.09 -2.65
C ASP A 209 -17.46 -17.50 -2.48
N GLY A 210 -17.63 -16.20 -2.73
CA GLY A 210 -18.90 -15.47 -2.64
C GLY A 210 -19.17 -14.86 -1.26
N ARG A 211 -18.32 -15.09 -0.24
CA ARG A 211 -18.43 -14.36 1.03
C ARG A 211 -18.11 -12.89 0.82
N ARG A 212 -18.89 -12.03 1.49
CA ARG A 212 -18.74 -10.59 1.44
C ARG A 212 -19.35 -9.93 2.67
N GLY A 213 -18.96 -8.69 2.95
CA GLY A 213 -19.51 -7.92 4.04
C GLY A 213 -18.90 -6.53 4.15
N THR A 214 -19.18 -5.88 5.27
CA THR A 214 -18.61 -4.58 5.62
C THR A 214 -17.99 -4.64 7.01
N VAL A 215 -17.03 -3.76 7.25
CA VAL A 215 -16.37 -3.54 8.54
C VAL A 215 -16.43 -2.07 8.88
N ASP A 216 -16.95 -1.75 10.06
CA ASP A 216 -17.07 -0.37 10.52
C ASP A 216 -15.69 0.27 10.75
N VAL A 217 -15.55 1.52 10.32
CA VAL A 217 -14.35 2.33 10.58
C VAL A 217 -14.55 3.12 11.87
N PRO A 218 -13.60 3.05 12.84
CA PRO A 218 -13.69 3.85 14.06
C PRO A 218 -13.75 5.34 13.75
N GLN A 219 -14.80 6.00 14.24
CA GLN A 219 -15.01 7.42 14.06
C GLN A 219 -14.10 8.22 15.00
N VAL A 220 -13.22 9.03 14.42
CA VAL A 220 -12.24 9.85 15.15
C VAL A 220 -12.24 11.28 14.60
N ALA A 221 -11.83 12.24 15.43
CA ALA A 221 -11.59 13.60 14.96
C ALA A 221 -10.36 13.61 14.04
N ALA A 222 -10.58 13.60 12.72
CA ALA A 222 -9.51 13.62 11.74
C ALA A 222 -8.71 14.93 11.84
N ARG A 223 -7.40 14.80 12.06
CA ARG A 223 -6.44 15.91 12.12
C ARG A 223 -5.55 15.97 10.88
N ASP A 224 -5.17 14.82 10.34
CA ASP A 224 -4.35 14.72 9.13
C ASP A 224 -4.57 13.35 8.48
N THR A 225 -5.15 13.34 7.28
CA THR A 225 -5.46 12.10 6.54
C THR A 225 -4.33 11.63 5.62
N LEU A 226 -3.18 12.32 5.60
CA LEU A 226 -2.05 11.96 4.74
C LEU A 226 -1.46 10.61 5.16
N GLY A 227 -1.44 9.66 4.23
CA GLY A 227 -0.93 8.31 4.46
C GLY A 227 -1.89 7.40 5.25
N ALA A 228 -3.17 7.77 5.39
CA ALA A 228 -4.18 6.90 6.01
C ALA A 228 -4.34 5.57 5.26
N GLY A 229 -4.38 5.63 3.91
CA GLY A 229 -4.39 4.44 3.06
C GLY A 229 -3.12 3.61 3.24
N ASP A 230 -1.95 4.24 3.21
CA ASP A 230 -0.68 3.54 3.42
C ASP A 230 -0.62 2.83 4.78
N ALA A 231 -1.13 3.46 5.84
CA ALA A 231 -1.26 2.85 7.17
C ALA A 231 -2.24 1.68 7.17
N PHE A 232 -3.38 1.81 6.48
CA PHE A 232 -4.32 0.72 6.28
C PHE A 232 -3.64 -0.47 5.58
N HIS A 233 -2.97 -0.25 4.45
CA HIS A 233 -2.29 -1.31 3.69
C HIS A 233 -1.18 -1.98 4.50
N GLY A 234 -0.36 -1.20 5.21
CA GLY A 234 0.69 -1.72 6.08
C GLY A 234 0.13 -2.59 7.21
N ALA A 235 -0.99 -2.19 7.81
CA ALA A 235 -1.66 -2.97 8.85
C ALA A 235 -2.40 -4.21 8.31
N LEU A 236 -3.00 -4.11 7.12
CA LEU A 236 -3.68 -5.21 6.45
C LEU A 236 -2.69 -6.35 6.18
N VAL A 237 -1.51 -6.06 5.63
CA VAL A 237 -0.51 -7.10 5.38
C VAL A 237 0.03 -7.72 6.67
N VAL A 238 0.11 -6.95 7.76
CA VAL A 238 0.49 -7.49 9.07
C VAL A 238 -0.54 -8.48 9.60
N ALA A 239 -1.83 -8.15 9.53
CA ALA A 239 -2.91 -9.04 9.98
C ALA A 239 -2.97 -10.32 9.13
N LEU A 240 -2.91 -10.18 7.80
CA LEU A 240 -2.88 -11.33 6.90
C LEU A 240 -1.66 -12.23 7.13
N ALA A 241 -0.48 -11.66 7.37
CA ALA A 241 0.73 -12.42 7.70
C ALA A 241 0.63 -13.18 9.03
N ARG A 242 -0.23 -12.74 9.96
CA ARG A 242 -0.52 -13.45 11.22
C ARG A 242 -1.52 -14.59 11.04
N GLY A 243 -2.18 -14.66 9.87
CA GLY A 243 -3.21 -15.65 9.57
C GLY A 243 -4.62 -15.20 9.95
N ASP A 244 -4.84 -13.91 10.20
CA ASP A 244 -6.17 -13.35 10.43
C ASP A 244 -7.02 -13.51 9.16
N ASP A 245 -8.33 -13.72 9.32
CA ASP A 245 -9.25 -13.74 8.18
C ASP A 245 -9.47 -12.33 7.61
N LEU A 246 -10.03 -12.24 6.40
CA LEU A 246 -10.15 -10.96 5.70
C LEU A 246 -10.97 -9.92 6.48
N PRO A 247 -12.13 -10.25 7.10
CA PRO A 247 -12.86 -9.33 7.97
C PRO A 247 -12.03 -8.80 9.15
N ASP A 248 -11.35 -9.68 9.89
CA ASP A 248 -10.56 -9.29 11.06
C ASP A 248 -9.35 -8.46 10.65
N ALA A 249 -8.71 -8.82 9.53
CA ALA A 249 -7.63 -8.04 8.94
C ALA A 249 -8.07 -6.63 8.51
N CYS A 250 -9.27 -6.50 7.91
CA CYS A 250 -9.85 -5.20 7.57
C CYS A 250 -10.17 -4.38 8.82
N ALA A 251 -10.72 -5.00 9.87
CA ALA A 251 -11.05 -4.32 11.12
C ALA A 251 -9.80 -3.82 11.84
N PHE A 252 -8.74 -4.64 11.87
CA PHE A 252 -7.45 -4.24 12.41
C PHE A 252 -6.85 -3.08 11.61
N ALA A 253 -6.81 -3.20 10.28
CA ALA A 253 -6.29 -2.16 9.40
C ALA A 253 -7.05 -0.83 9.54
N ALA A 254 -8.38 -0.89 9.67
CA ALA A 254 -9.22 0.28 9.92
C ALA A 254 -8.89 0.97 11.25
N ARG A 255 -8.67 0.21 12.34
CA ARG A 255 -8.24 0.79 13.63
C ARG A 255 -6.90 1.50 13.52
N VAL A 256 -5.91 0.88 12.87
CA VAL A 256 -4.57 1.48 12.69
C VAL A 256 -4.66 2.74 11.84
N ALA A 257 -5.44 2.72 10.75
CA ALA A 257 -5.69 3.91 9.93
C ALA A 257 -6.42 5.03 10.70
N SER A 258 -7.42 4.70 11.53
CA SER A 258 -8.10 5.67 12.40
C SER A 258 -7.11 6.31 13.40
N THR A 259 -6.18 5.54 13.98
CA THR A 259 -5.11 6.11 14.81
C THR A 259 -4.22 7.04 14.01
N ARG A 260 -3.82 6.68 12.78
CA ARG A 260 -3.03 7.55 11.90
C ARG A 260 -3.73 8.89 11.68
N VAL A 261 -5.02 8.88 11.34
CA VAL A 261 -5.73 10.12 10.97
C VAL A 261 -6.00 11.05 12.16
N ALA A 262 -5.97 10.53 13.38
CA ALA A 262 -6.16 11.31 14.61
C ALA A 262 -4.94 12.16 15.02
N HIS A 263 -3.81 12.06 14.31
CA HIS A 263 -2.55 12.71 14.65
C HIS A 263 -1.99 13.52 13.49
N VAL A 264 -1.30 14.63 13.80
CA VAL A 264 -0.69 15.50 12.79
C VAL A 264 0.68 14.95 12.38
N GLY A 265 0.96 14.97 11.08
CA GLY A 265 2.29 14.67 10.54
C GLY A 265 2.57 13.18 10.41
N PRO A 266 3.62 12.82 9.65
CA PRO A 266 3.76 11.48 9.05
C PRO A 266 4.09 10.36 10.04
N ARG A 267 4.65 10.67 11.22
CA ARG A 267 5.25 9.67 12.12
C ARG A 267 4.81 9.77 13.58
N GLU A 268 4.13 10.85 13.99
CA GLU A 268 3.78 11.10 15.41
C GLU A 268 2.88 10.01 16.00
N TRP A 269 1.94 9.52 15.19
CA TRP A 269 1.00 8.45 15.54
C TRP A 269 1.64 7.09 15.83
N LEU A 270 2.89 6.85 15.41
CA LEU A 270 3.55 5.55 15.55
C LEU A 270 3.74 5.15 17.02
N ALA A 271 3.92 6.11 17.92
CA ALA A 271 4.03 5.86 19.36
C ALA A 271 2.73 5.29 19.96
N GLU A 272 1.58 5.61 19.36
CA GLU A 272 0.27 5.20 19.82
C GLU A 272 -0.12 3.82 19.29
N ILE A 273 0.52 3.32 18.22
CA ILE A 273 0.22 2.01 17.62
C ILE A 273 0.38 0.85 18.61
N GLY A 274 1.31 0.95 19.57
CA GLY A 274 1.47 -0.06 20.62
C GLY A 274 0.20 -0.28 21.45
N THR A 275 -0.67 0.72 21.54
CA THR A 275 -1.99 0.64 22.21
C THR A 275 -3.07 0.00 21.35
N VAL A 276 -2.84 -0.12 20.04
CA VAL A 276 -3.73 -0.76 19.06
C VAL A 276 -3.38 -2.26 18.89
N SER A 277 -2.53 -2.81 19.77
CA SER A 277 -2.18 -4.23 19.79
C SER A 277 -3.43 -5.11 19.71
N PRO A 278 -3.38 -6.24 18.97
CA PRO A 278 -4.53 -7.09 18.73
C PRO A 278 -5.22 -7.56 20.02
#